data_AF-A0A7X0E3B0-F1
#
_entry.id   AF-A0A7X0E3B0-F1
#
_cell.length_a   1.000
_cell.length_b   1.000
_cell.length_c   1.000
_cell.angle_alpha   90.00
_cell.angle_beta   90.00
_cell.angle_gamma   90.00
#
_symmetry.space_group_name_H-M   'P 1'
#
loop_
_entity.id
_entity.type
_entity.pdbx_description
1 polymer ?
#
loop_
_entity_poly.entity_id
_entity_poly.type
_entity_poly.pdbx_seq_one_letter_code
_entity_poly.pdbx_strand_id
1 'polypeptide(L)'
;MLSDFSRWYEAVTLQHDEKLLGARWAAVELAAQKPTRPALEALVRLAFRSRQSASTSELATLKSTLAGEAGPVGEEELNLLAAATLAVILSKADSSAALAATLIRTTHLGGLRVVTQPMDLIGMATNTMRSISDTSRRRQVLKTASSATINFAPVEALEAVKTFDQEHIEKAFVGLVQSTKLVLQTLAKQQLQYEQAVSSYVRIQDEELDMLWWLHGSSSFSMSIPFSEIPALSRPLVLAKELADMTATLPGPLGIQALLSRAGVAADVPVNVQESVQNLAIEWLRTALPEANSPNVSPVTTPIHEAMKRRAEVHGDDSWMGVWASVCDVKSDERLCALSFAELAYYERLLIHGG
;
A
#
# COMPACT_ATOMS: atom_id res chain seq x y z
N MET A 1 13.13 -7.26 -16.35
CA MET A 1 12.81 -8.08 -15.16
C MET A 1 13.60 -9.38 -15.11
N LEU A 2 13.42 -10.36 -16.01
CA LEU A 2 14.24 -11.60 -15.97
C LEU A 2 15.75 -11.33 -16.17
N SER A 3 16.11 -10.45 -17.10
CA SER A 3 17.50 -10.02 -17.32
C SER A 3 18.10 -9.32 -16.08
N ASP A 4 17.32 -8.47 -15.43
CA ASP A 4 17.75 -7.76 -14.22
C ASP A 4 17.92 -8.73 -13.04
N PHE A 5 16.99 -9.69 -12.93
CA PHE A 5 17.04 -10.75 -11.92
C PHE A 5 18.27 -11.62 -12.05
N SER A 6 18.63 -12.06 -13.26
CA SER A 6 19.86 -12.81 -13.52
C SER A 6 21.10 -12.06 -12.99
N ARG A 7 21.22 -10.76 -13.31
CA ARG A 7 22.32 -9.91 -12.81
C ARG A 7 22.30 -9.76 -11.27
N TRP A 8 21.13 -9.61 -10.66
CA TRP A 8 21.01 -9.52 -9.20
C TRP A 8 21.39 -10.83 -8.51
N TYR A 9 21.04 -11.96 -9.14
CA TYR A 9 21.33 -13.30 -8.64
C TYR A 9 22.83 -13.61 -8.69
N GLU A 10 23.50 -13.28 -9.79
CA GLU A 10 24.97 -13.36 -9.93
C GLU A 10 25.73 -12.61 -8.82
N ALA A 11 25.17 -11.50 -8.32
CA ALA A 11 25.82 -10.72 -7.27
C ALA A 11 25.84 -11.42 -5.90
N VAL A 12 25.01 -12.44 -5.70
CA VAL A 12 24.84 -13.13 -4.40
C VAL A 12 25.26 -14.60 -4.46
N THR A 13 25.11 -15.26 -5.60
CA THR A 13 25.44 -16.68 -5.77
C THR A 13 26.58 -16.87 -6.78
N LEU A 14 27.57 -17.69 -6.40
CA LEU A 14 28.71 -18.04 -7.26
C LEU A 14 28.37 -19.12 -8.30
N GLN A 15 27.21 -19.78 -8.18
CA GLN A 15 26.79 -20.88 -9.04
C GLN A 15 25.76 -20.41 -10.07
N HIS A 16 26.13 -20.48 -11.35
CA HIS A 16 25.30 -20.07 -12.46
C HIS A 16 24.77 -21.29 -13.23
N ASP A 17 23.76 -21.95 -12.67
CA ASP A 17 22.98 -22.98 -13.39
C ASP A 17 21.70 -22.34 -13.94
N GLU A 18 21.56 -22.31 -15.27
CA GLU A 18 20.39 -21.74 -15.96
C GLU A 18 19.08 -22.42 -15.55
N LYS A 19 19.10 -23.73 -15.26
CA LYS A 19 17.90 -24.45 -14.83
C LYS A 19 17.46 -24.01 -13.44
N LEU A 20 18.43 -23.85 -12.53
CA LEU A 20 18.17 -23.35 -11.18
C LEU A 20 17.63 -21.92 -11.23
N LEU A 21 18.26 -21.05 -12.02
CA LEU A 21 17.84 -19.66 -12.19
C LEU A 21 16.41 -19.57 -12.73
N GLY A 22 16.06 -20.38 -13.74
CA GLY A 22 14.72 -20.46 -14.30
C GLY A 22 13.67 -20.90 -13.27
N ALA A 23 14.00 -21.92 -12.47
CA ALA A 23 13.12 -22.40 -11.39
C ALA A 23 12.94 -21.35 -10.28
N ARG A 24 13.99 -20.63 -9.90
CA ARG A 24 13.90 -19.52 -8.92
C ARG A 24 13.10 -18.35 -9.47
N TRP A 25 13.24 -18.02 -10.74
CA TRP A 25 12.45 -16.96 -11.37
C TRP A 25 10.96 -17.30 -11.39
N ALA A 26 10.60 -18.53 -11.75
CA ALA A 26 9.21 -18.99 -11.73
C ALA A 26 8.61 -18.90 -10.31
N ALA A 27 9.40 -19.24 -9.28
CA ALA A 27 9.00 -19.10 -7.87
C ALA A 27 8.76 -17.63 -7.46
N VAL A 28 9.63 -16.72 -7.90
CA VAL A 28 9.48 -15.27 -7.69
C VAL A 28 8.21 -14.73 -8.36
N GLU A 29 7.96 -15.12 -9.61
CA GLU A 29 6.75 -14.71 -10.34
C GLU A 29 5.48 -15.24 -9.65
N LEU A 30 5.50 -16.50 -9.20
CA LEU A 30 4.40 -17.12 -8.47
C LEU A 30 4.10 -16.36 -7.17
N ALA A 31 5.13 -16.09 -6.36
CA ALA A 31 5.00 -15.33 -5.12
C ALA A 31 4.47 -13.90 -5.35
N ALA A 32 4.81 -13.30 -6.51
CA ALA A 32 4.38 -11.96 -6.86
C ALA A 32 2.93 -11.87 -7.37
N GLN A 33 2.23 -12.96 -7.70
CA GLN A 33 0.93 -12.90 -8.41
C GLN A 33 -0.17 -12.17 -7.64
N LYS A 34 -0.39 -12.52 -6.37
CA LYS A 34 -1.43 -11.92 -5.51
C LYS A 34 -0.97 -11.93 -4.06
N PRO A 35 0.02 -11.09 -3.71
CA PRO A 35 0.59 -11.11 -2.37
C PRO A 35 -0.44 -10.55 -1.37
N THR A 36 -0.66 -11.29 -0.29
CA THR A 36 -1.43 -10.78 0.85
C THR A 36 -0.60 -9.76 1.62
N ARG A 37 -1.25 -8.88 2.40
CA ARG A 37 -0.55 -7.91 3.25
C ARG A 37 0.51 -8.56 4.16
N PRO A 38 0.23 -9.66 4.89
CA PRO A 38 1.26 -10.28 5.72
C PRO A 38 2.42 -10.87 4.91
N ALA A 39 2.14 -11.40 3.71
CA ALA A 39 3.20 -11.85 2.81
C ALA A 39 4.10 -10.69 2.34
N LEU A 40 3.52 -9.51 2.03
CA LEU A 40 4.30 -8.30 1.71
C LEU A 40 5.16 -7.85 2.89
N GLU A 41 4.61 -7.87 4.10
CA GLU A 41 5.37 -7.53 5.30
C GLU A 41 6.52 -8.50 5.55
N ALA A 42 6.30 -9.81 5.38
CA ALA A 42 7.35 -10.82 5.47
C ALA A 42 8.45 -10.62 4.42
N LEU A 43 8.06 -10.32 3.18
CA LEU A 43 9.00 -9.99 2.09
C LEU A 43 9.86 -8.76 2.43
N VAL A 44 9.24 -7.69 2.95
CA VAL A 44 9.95 -6.46 3.34
C VAL A 44 10.92 -6.74 4.50
N ARG A 45 10.49 -7.48 5.52
CA ARG A 45 11.35 -7.88 6.65
C ARG A 45 12.58 -8.66 6.19
N LEU A 46 12.42 -9.60 5.26
CA LEU A 46 13.54 -10.37 4.67
C LEU A 46 14.45 -9.49 3.82
N ALA A 47 13.88 -8.65 2.94
CA ALA A 47 14.66 -7.78 2.07
C ALA A 47 15.52 -6.77 2.85
N PHE A 48 15.00 -6.26 3.97
CA PHE A 48 15.71 -5.36 4.89
C PHE A 48 16.55 -6.09 5.96
N ARG A 49 16.57 -7.42 5.98
CA ARG A 49 17.29 -8.24 6.98
C ARG A 49 16.93 -7.85 8.41
N SER A 50 15.66 -7.56 8.65
CA SER A 50 15.20 -7.09 9.95
C SER A 50 15.41 -8.15 11.04
N ARG A 51 15.85 -7.71 12.23
CA ARG A 51 15.95 -8.56 13.42
C ARG A 51 14.59 -9.12 13.87
N GLN A 52 13.49 -8.46 13.48
CA GLN A 52 12.13 -8.89 13.78
C GLN A 52 11.58 -9.74 12.65
N SER A 53 11.68 -11.06 12.79
CA SER A 53 11.13 -12.01 11.82
C SER A 53 9.60 -11.91 11.73
N ALA A 54 9.04 -12.16 10.55
CA ALA A 54 7.58 -12.34 10.41
C ALA A 54 7.11 -13.60 11.16
N SER A 55 5.80 -13.85 11.18
CA SER A 55 5.25 -15.03 11.84
C SER A 55 5.84 -16.33 11.27
N THR A 56 6.04 -17.34 12.13
CA THR A 56 6.67 -18.60 11.74
C THR A 56 5.92 -19.28 10.59
N SER A 57 4.58 -19.20 10.59
CA SER A 57 3.74 -19.76 9.53
C SER A 57 3.94 -19.05 8.20
N GLU A 58 3.90 -17.71 8.17
CA GLU A 58 4.08 -16.94 6.93
C GLU A 58 5.47 -17.10 6.35
N LEU A 59 6.50 -17.10 7.21
CA LEU A 59 7.87 -17.35 6.78
C LEU A 59 8.05 -18.75 6.21
N ALA A 60 7.42 -19.77 6.81
CA ALA A 60 7.49 -21.13 6.28
C ALA A 60 6.80 -21.23 4.90
N THR A 61 5.62 -20.63 4.76
CA THR A 61 4.91 -20.57 3.47
C THR A 61 5.73 -19.84 2.41
N LEU A 62 6.31 -18.68 2.75
CA LEU A 62 7.10 -17.89 1.83
C LEU A 62 8.39 -18.60 1.43
N LYS A 63 9.10 -19.20 2.40
CA LYS A 63 10.29 -20.04 2.14
C LYS A 63 9.97 -21.19 1.22
N SER A 64 8.87 -21.91 1.47
CA SER A 64 8.42 -23.01 0.60
C SER A 64 8.08 -22.52 -0.81
N THR A 65 7.44 -21.36 -0.94
CA THR A 65 7.05 -20.78 -2.23
C THR A 65 8.28 -20.35 -3.03
N LEU A 66 9.22 -19.67 -2.39
CA LEU A 66 10.46 -19.18 -3.02
C LEU A 66 11.48 -20.31 -3.26
N ALA A 67 11.40 -21.41 -2.49
CA ALA A 67 12.16 -22.62 -2.76
C ALA A 67 11.70 -23.28 -4.07
N GLY A 68 10.39 -23.41 -4.27
CA GLY A 68 9.82 -24.03 -5.46
C GLY A 68 10.44 -25.41 -5.77
N GLU A 69 10.62 -25.70 -7.05
CA GLU A 69 11.24 -26.96 -7.53
C GLU A 69 12.77 -26.96 -7.44
N ALA A 70 13.38 -25.80 -7.18
CA ALA A 70 14.83 -25.62 -7.11
C ALA A 70 15.46 -26.15 -5.80
N GLY A 71 14.64 -26.55 -4.81
CA GLY A 71 15.12 -27.08 -3.54
C GLY A 71 15.43 -26.01 -2.48
N PRO A 72 16.10 -26.37 -1.38
CA PRO A 72 16.29 -25.48 -0.23
C PRO A 72 17.07 -24.21 -0.61
N VAL A 73 16.76 -23.11 0.08
CA VAL A 73 17.29 -21.76 -0.19
C VAL A 73 18.11 -21.35 1.02
N GLY A 74 19.34 -20.85 0.81
CA GLY A 74 20.15 -20.24 1.88
C GLY A 74 19.56 -18.91 2.36
N GLU A 75 19.99 -18.40 3.51
CA GLU A 75 19.43 -17.14 4.05
C GLU A 75 19.69 -15.92 3.14
N GLU A 76 20.92 -15.77 2.64
CA GLU A 76 21.27 -14.66 1.72
C GLU A 76 20.50 -14.75 0.39
N GLU A 77 20.38 -15.96 -0.16
CA GLU A 77 19.58 -16.20 -1.36
C GLU A 77 18.09 -15.90 -1.10
N LEU A 78 17.56 -16.29 0.05
CA LEU A 78 16.16 -16.00 0.42
C LEU A 78 15.90 -14.50 0.52
N ASN A 79 16.81 -13.75 1.14
CA ASN A 79 16.70 -12.29 1.25
C ASN A 79 16.71 -11.63 -0.14
N LEU A 80 17.56 -12.13 -1.04
CA LEU A 80 17.58 -11.69 -2.43
C LEU A 80 16.27 -12.02 -3.16
N LEU A 81 15.77 -13.26 -3.04
CA LEU A 81 14.53 -13.68 -3.69
C LEU A 81 13.33 -12.87 -3.17
N ALA A 82 13.32 -12.53 -1.87
CA ALA A 82 12.32 -11.63 -1.30
C ALA A 82 12.39 -10.22 -1.91
N ALA A 83 13.59 -9.65 -2.02
CA ALA A 83 13.82 -8.37 -2.67
C ALA A 83 13.39 -8.39 -4.16
N ALA A 84 13.76 -9.44 -4.90
CA ALA A 84 13.37 -9.61 -6.30
C ALA A 84 11.84 -9.74 -6.45
N THR A 85 11.18 -10.45 -5.54
CA THR A 85 9.70 -10.56 -5.52
C THR A 85 9.06 -9.19 -5.32
N LEU A 86 9.56 -8.38 -4.39
CA LEU A 86 9.10 -7.00 -4.22
C LEU A 86 9.33 -6.16 -5.48
N ALA A 87 10.49 -6.27 -6.12
CA ALA A 87 10.79 -5.58 -7.38
C ALA A 87 9.80 -5.96 -8.50
N VAL A 88 9.42 -7.24 -8.61
CA VAL A 88 8.39 -7.70 -9.54
C VAL A 88 7.01 -7.14 -9.20
N ILE A 89 6.62 -7.14 -7.92
CA ILE A 89 5.35 -6.56 -7.47
C ILE A 89 5.29 -5.06 -7.81
N LEU A 90 6.36 -4.31 -7.55
CA LEU A 90 6.47 -2.88 -7.85
C LEU A 90 6.30 -2.56 -9.34
N SER A 91 6.66 -3.49 -10.23
CA SER A 91 6.54 -3.32 -11.69
C SER A 91 5.11 -3.44 -12.22
N LYS A 92 4.18 -4.01 -11.45
CA LYS A 92 2.77 -4.22 -11.88
C LYS A 92 1.92 -2.96 -11.81
N ALA A 93 2.33 -1.97 -11.02
CA ALA A 93 1.62 -0.70 -10.80
C ALA A 93 0.14 -0.86 -10.39
N ASP A 94 -0.18 -1.91 -9.63
CA ASP A 94 -1.51 -2.19 -9.09
C ASP A 94 -1.61 -1.83 -7.58
N SER A 95 -2.73 -2.19 -6.94
CA SER A 95 -2.94 -1.95 -5.50
C SER A 95 -1.91 -2.67 -4.62
N SER A 96 -1.45 -3.86 -5.03
CA SER A 96 -0.39 -4.58 -4.31
C SER A 96 0.95 -3.86 -4.44
N ALA A 97 1.23 -3.26 -5.60
CA ALA A 97 2.39 -2.41 -5.81
C ALA A 97 2.35 -1.15 -4.94
N ALA A 98 1.19 -0.51 -4.81
CA ALA A 98 1.01 0.64 -3.91
C ALA A 98 1.30 0.29 -2.45
N LEU A 99 0.76 -0.84 -1.97
CA LEU A 99 0.99 -1.33 -0.62
C LEU A 99 2.46 -1.69 -0.38
N ALA A 100 3.07 -2.47 -1.29
CA ALA A 100 4.48 -2.85 -1.21
C ALA A 100 5.40 -1.62 -1.19
N ALA A 101 5.15 -0.64 -2.06
CA ALA A 101 5.96 0.58 -2.12
C ALA A 101 5.85 1.41 -0.83
N THR A 102 4.65 1.50 -0.25
CA THR A 102 4.43 2.20 1.01
C THR A 102 5.14 1.49 2.16
N LEU A 103 5.05 0.16 2.26
CA LEU A 103 5.78 -0.64 3.26
C LEU A 103 7.29 -0.46 3.15
N ILE A 104 7.85 -0.48 1.93
CA ILE A 104 9.29 -0.27 1.70
C ILE A 104 9.72 1.12 2.18
N ARG A 105 8.93 2.16 1.86
CA ARG A 105 9.23 3.55 2.23
C ARG A 105 9.21 3.76 3.74
N THR A 106 8.22 3.22 4.44
CA THR A 106 8.13 3.34 5.91
C THR A 106 9.18 2.48 6.61
N THR A 107 9.50 1.29 6.09
CA THR A 107 10.59 0.46 6.64
C THR A 107 11.97 1.10 6.48
N HIS A 108 12.22 1.81 5.38
CA HIS A 108 13.46 2.57 5.18
C HIS A 108 13.65 3.70 6.21
N LEU A 109 12.54 4.19 6.81
CA LEU A 109 12.52 5.20 7.86
C LEU A 109 13.43 6.40 7.54
N GLY A 110 13.27 6.97 6.35
CA GLY A 110 14.02 8.16 5.93
C GLY A 110 15.53 7.97 5.81
N GLY A 111 16.03 6.73 5.71
CA GLY A 111 17.47 6.44 5.61
C GLY A 111 18.09 5.90 6.88
N LEU A 112 17.34 5.81 7.97
CA LEU A 112 17.82 5.25 9.23
C LEU A 112 18.05 3.73 9.15
N ARG A 113 17.41 3.05 8.18
CA ARG A 113 17.65 1.64 7.89
C ARG A 113 18.23 1.47 6.48
N VAL A 114 19.35 0.78 6.38
CA VAL A 114 20.06 0.55 5.12
C VAL A 114 19.55 -0.73 4.45
N VAL A 115 19.18 -0.64 3.17
CA VAL A 115 18.87 -1.81 2.35
C VAL A 115 20.16 -2.32 1.70
N THR A 116 20.56 -3.54 2.03
CA THR A 116 21.72 -4.21 1.43
C THR A 116 21.25 -5.25 0.40
N GLN A 117 20.74 -4.76 -0.72
CA GLN A 117 20.29 -5.57 -1.85
C GLN A 117 20.90 -5.05 -3.16
N PRO A 118 21.16 -5.91 -4.17
CA PRO A 118 21.77 -5.48 -5.44
C PRO A 118 20.83 -4.65 -6.33
N MET A 119 19.57 -4.45 -5.93
CA MET A 119 18.59 -3.60 -6.61
C MET A 119 18.22 -2.38 -5.77
N ASP A 120 17.92 -1.26 -6.43
CA ASP A 120 17.43 -0.05 -5.78
C ASP A 120 15.93 -0.15 -5.46
N LEU A 121 15.60 -0.93 -4.42
CA LEU A 121 14.22 -1.09 -3.96
C LEU A 121 13.58 0.24 -3.54
N ILE A 122 14.35 1.16 -2.97
CA ILE A 122 13.83 2.43 -2.45
C ILE A 122 13.46 3.36 -3.61
N GLY A 123 14.33 3.48 -4.61
CA GLY A 123 14.06 4.23 -5.83
C GLY A 123 12.91 3.63 -6.63
N MET A 124 12.86 2.30 -6.76
CA MET A 124 11.72 1.61 -7.38
C MET A 124 10.40 1.91 -6.65
N ALA A 125 10.36 1.76 -5.32
CA ALA A 125 9.17 2.05 -4.52
C ALA A 125 8.74 3.53 -4.67
N THR A 126 9.69 4.46 -4.63
CA THR A 126 9.42 5.90 -4.79
C THR A 126 8.83 6.20 -6.17
N ASN A 127 9.36 5.60 -7.23
CA ASN A 127 8.85 5.78 -8.59
C ASN A 127 7.48 5.13 -8.79
N THR A 128 7.26 3.94 -8.23
CA THR A 128 5.96 3.26 -8.25
C THR A 128 4.90 4.09 -7.52
N MET A 129 5.20 4.60 -6.31
CA MET A 129 4.27 5.50 -5.61
C MET A 129 3.95 6.72 -6.44
N ARG A 130 4.96 7.39 -7.03
CA ARG A 130 4.72 8.54 -7.90
C ARG A 130 3.81 8.22 -9.07
N SER A 131 4.08 7.10 -9.76
CA SER A 131 3.28 6.68 -10.91
C SER A 131 1.84 6.35 -10.51
N ILE A 132 1.62 5.63 -9.40
CA ILE A 132 0.27 5.25 -8.96
C ILE A 132 -0.47 6.48 -8.41
N SER A 133 0.18 7.35 -7.64
CA SER A 133 -0.45 8.57 -7.10
C SER A 133 -0.89 9.52 -8.21
N ASP A 134 -0.09 9.69 -9.28
CA ASP A 134 -0.46 10.50 -10.44
C ASP A 134 -1.60 9.85 -11.22
N THR A 135 -1.49 8.55 -11.55
CA THR A 135 -2.51 7.87 -12.37
C THR A 135 -3.85 7.69 -11.66
N SER A 136 -3.84 7.40 -10.35
CA SER A 136 -5.06 7.20 -9.55
C SER A 136 -5.88 8.47 -9.36
N ARG A 137 -5.23 9.64 -9.28
CA ARG A 137 -5.89 10.93 -9.04
C ARG A 137 -6.09 11.77 -10.30
N ARG A 138 -5.73 11.26 -11.48
CA ARG A 138 -6.10 11.90 -12.74
C ARG A 138 -7.61 11.92 -12.89
N ARG A 139 -8.15 13.12 -13.13
CA ARG A 139 -9.57 13.31 -13.38
C ARG A 139 -10.03 12.43 -14.54
N GLN A 140 -10.82 11.41 -14.24
CA GLN A 140 -11.38 10.54 -15.26
C GLN A 140 -12.46 11.31 -16.04
N VAL A 141 -12.40 11.23 -17.36
CA VAL A 141 -13.51 11.70 -18.20
C VAL A 141 -14.60 10.64 -18.12
N LEU A 142 -15.66 10.95 -17.37
CA LEU A 142 -16.87 10.12 -17.35
C LEU A 142 -17.48 10.13 -18.76
N LYS A 143 -17.16 9.12 -19.55
CA LYS A 143 -17.75 8.96 -20.88
C LYS A 143 -19.21 8.59 -20.71
N THR A 144 -20.10 9.32 -21.38
CA THR A 144 -21.49 8.92 -21.51
C THR A 144 -21.51 7.53 -22.13
N ALA A 145 -22.04 6.54 -21.42
CA ALA A 145 -22.16 5.19 -21.95
C ALA A 145 -22.97 5.25 -23.26
N SER A 146 -22.39 4.81 -24.37
CA SER A 146 -23.16 4.60 -25.59
C SER A 146 -24.21 3.55 -25.30
N SER A 147 -25.47 3.83 -25.63
CA SER A 147 -26.56 2.86 -25.51
C SER A 147 -26.14 1.52 -26.10
N ALA A 148 -26.12 0.47 -25.29
CA ALA A 148 -25.83 -0.88 -25.76
C ALA A 148 -26.85 -1.21 -26.86
N THR A 149 -26.37 -1.38 -28.09
CA THR A 149 -27.23 -1.84 -29.19
C THR A 149 -27.47 -3.32 -28.94
N ILE A 150 -28.61 -3.65 -28.35
CA ILE A 150 -29.01 -5.03 -28.08
C ILE A 150 -29.50 -5.61 -29.41
N ASN A 151 -28.65 -6.39 -30.06
CA ASN A 151 -29.06 -7.21 -31.19
C ASN A 151 -29.65 -8.51 -30.63
N PHE A 152 -30.97 -8.53 -30.47
CA PHE A 152 -31.68 -9.81 -30.33
C PHE A 152 -31.40 -10.64 -31.59
N ALA A 153 -31.07 -11.93 -31.43
CA ALA A 153 -30.85 -12.81 -32.56
C ALA A 153 -32.06 -12.76 -33.53
N PRO A 154 -31.80 -12.74 -34.85
CA PRO A 154 -32.77 -12.30 -35.84
C PRO A 154 -33.84 -13.37 -36.09
N VAL A 155 -35.10 -12.95 -36.20
CA VAL A 155 -36.17 -13.34 -37.16
C VAL A 155 -36.51 -14.84 -37.40
N GLU A 156 -35.61 -15.80 -37.26
CA GLU A 156 -35.85 -17.24 -37.44
C GLU A 156 -36.81 -17.80 -36.38
N ALA A 157 -36.73 -17.28 -35.15
CA ALA A 157 -37.71 -17.55 -34.08
C ALA A 157 -39.12 -17.06 -34.43
N LEU A 158 -39.25 -15.98 -35.22
CA LEU A 158 -40.54 -15.43 -35.66
C LEU A 158 -41.15 -16.25 -36.80
N GLU A 159 -40.35 -16.91 -37.63
CA GLU A 159 -40.85 -17.82 -38.67
C GLU A 159 -41.28 -19.19 -38.10
N ALA A 160 -40.55 -19.71 -37.10
CA ALA A 160 -40.92 -20.93 -36.38
C ALA A 160 -42.28 -20.86 -35.65
N VAL A 161 -42.63 -19.67 -35.13
CA VAL A 161 -43.94 -19.41 -34.52
C VAL A 161 -45.06 -19.45 -35.57
N LYS A 162 -44.78 -19.14 -36.84
CA LYS A 162 -45.78 -19.20 -37.92
C LYS A 162 -46.06 -20.63 -38.37
N THR A 163 -45.11 -21.57 -38.23
CA THR A 163 -45.24 -22.96 -38.67
C THR A 163 -45.69 -23.93 -37.57
N PHE A 164 -45.87 -23.46 -36.32
CA PHE A 164 -46.26 -24.28 -35.15
C PHE A 164 -45.38 -25.52 -34.92
N ASP A 165 -44.10 -25.44 -35.30
CA ASP A 165 -43.15 -26.51 -35.02
C ASP A 165 -42.67 -26.40 -33.57
N GLN A 166 -43.08 -27.38 -32.74
CA GLN A 166 -42.80 -27.43 -31.31
C GLN A 166 -41.30 -27.40 -31.00
N GLU A 167 -40.46 -28.07 -31.81
CA GLU A 167 -39.01 -28.13 -31.57
C GLU A 167 -38.34 -26.78 -31.83
N HIS A 168 -38.82 -26.04 -32.84
CA HIS A 168 -38.28 -24.73 -33.16
C HIS A 168 -38.75 -23.65 -32.17
N ILE A 169 -39.96 -23.75 -31.60
CA ILE A 169 -40.45 -22.85 -30.55
C ILE A 169 -39.63 -23.02 -29.27
N GLU A 170 -39.30 -24.25 -28.87
CA GLU A 170 -38.46 -24.51 -27.69
C GLU A 170 -37.06 -23.91 -27.86
N LYS A 171 -36.41 -24.14 -29.01
CA LYS A 171 -35.09 -23.55 -29.34
C LYS A 171 -35.14 -22.02 -29.34
N ALA A 172 -36.19 -21.43 -29.89
CA ALA A 172 -36.39 -19.98 -29.88
C ALA A 172 -36.51 -19.41 -28.46
N PHE A 173 -37.27 -20.09 -27.58
CA PHE A 173 -37.44 -19.64 -26.19
C PHE A 173 -36.14 -19.79 -25.39
N VAL A 174 -35.41 -20.90 -25.55
CA VAL A 174 -34.08 -21.08 -24.94
C VAL A 174 -33.10 -20.01 -25.43
N GLY A 175 -33.09 -19.71 -26.72
CA GLY A 175 -32.27 -18.65 -27.31
C GLY A 175 -32.62 -17.25 -26.77
N LEU A 176 -33.91 -16.95 -26.58
CA LEU A 176 -34.36 -15.70 -25.96
C LEU A 176 -33.92 -15.59 -24.50
N VAL A 177 -34.09 -16.66 -23.71
CA VAL A 177 -33.66 -16.69 -22.30
C VAL A 177 -32.14 -16.51 -22.19
N GLN A 178 -31.36 -17.19 -23.04
CA GLN A 178 -29.90 -17.05 -23.07
C GLN A 178 -29.46 -15.65 -23.49
N SER A 179 -30.08 -15.08 -24.53
CA SER A 179 -29.80 -13.72 -24.99
C SER A 179 -30.15 -12.69 -23.93
N THR A 180 -31.31 -12.83 -23.27
CA THR A 180 -31.74 -11.95 -22.17
C THR A 180 -30.79 -12.05 -20.99
N LYS A 181 -30.37 -13.27 -20.61
CA LYS A 181 -29.37 -13.47 -19.55
C LYS A 181 -28.06 -12.77 -19.86
N LEU A 182 -27.55 -12.90 -21.09
CA LEU A 182 -26.30 -12.27 -21.52
C LEU A 182 -26.40 -10.73 -21.52
N VAL A 183 -27.54 -10.19 -21.98
CA VAL A 183 -27.82 -8.75 -21.94
C VAL A 183 -27.87 -8.25 -20.49
N LEU A 184 -28.61 -8.92 -19.61
CA LEU A 184 -28.70 -8.54 -18.20
C LEU A 184 -27.34 -8.64 -17.49
N GLN A 185 -26.54 -9.67 -17.76
CA GLN A 185 -25.19 -9.79 -17.23
C GLN A 185 -24.28 -8.67 -17.72
N THR A 186 -24.38 -8.31 -19.00
CA THR A 186 -23.59 -7.21 -19.58
C THR A 186 -23.99 -5.87 -18.98
N LEU A 187 -25.29 -5.60 -18.87
CA LEU A 187 -25.82 -4.39 -18.24
C LEU A 187 -25.43 -4.31 -16.76
N ALA A 188 -25.55 -5.40 -16.00
CA ALA A 188 -25.14 -5.44 -14.60
C ALA A 188 -23.64 -5.17 -14.43
N LYS A 189 -22.79 -5.75 -15.30
CA LYS A 189 -21.35 -5.52 -15.29
C LYS A 189 -21.01 -4.06 -15.64
N GLN A 190 -21.65 -3.50 -16.66
CA GLN A 190 -21.46 -2.09 -17.05
C GLN A 190 -21.91 -1.14 -15.94
N GLN A 191 -23.05 -1.42 -15.31
CA GLN A 191 -23.57 -0.61 -14.21
C GLN A 191 -22.62 -0.65 -13.01
N LEU A 192 -22.13 -1.82 -12.61
CA LEU A 192 -21.18 -1.96 -11.51
C LEU A 192 -19.87 -1.21 -11.81
N GLN A 193 -19.35 -1.32 -13.03
CA GLN A 193 -18.14 -0.61 -13.44
C GLN A 193 -18.33 0.91 -13.41
N TYR A 194 -19.49 1.40 -13.85
CA TYR A 194 -19.83 2.82 -13.81
C TYR A 194 -19.97 3.31 -12.37
N GLU A 195 -20.69 2.57 -11.51
CA GLU A 195 -20.85 2.91 -10.10
C GLU A 195 -19.50 2.94 -9.37
N GLN A 196 -18.62 1.96 -9.61
CA GLN A 196 -17.27 1.93 -9.06
C GLN A 196 -16.44 3.13 -9.53
N ALA A 197 -16.54 3.50 -10.81
CA ALA A 197 -15.83 4.66 -11.36
C ALA A 197 -16.34 5.97 -10.76
N VAL A 198 -17.66 6.15 -10.64
CA VAL A 198 -18.26 7.34 -10.02
C VAL A 198 -17.94 7.41 -8.54
N SER A 199 -18.07 6.32 -7.79
CA SER A 199 -17.72 6.26 -6.37
C SER A 199 -16.24 6.61 -6.15
N SER A 200 -15.34 6.03 -6.94
CA SER A 200 -13.91 6.36 -6.86
C SER A 200 -13.63 7.82 -7.20
N TYR A 201 -14.29 8.35 -8.23
CA TYR A 201 -14.18 9.75 -8.63
C TYR A 201 -14.62 10.70 -7.52
N VAL A 202 -15.81 10.49 -6.95
CA VAL A 202 -16.35 11.32 -5.86
C VAL A 202 -15.41 11.28 -4.66
N ARG A 203 -14.97 10.08 -4.27
CA ARG A 203 -14.08 9.89 -3.13
C ARG A 203 -12.73 10.62 -3.28
N ILE A 204 -12.16 10.66 -4.50
CA ILE A 204 -10.94 11.42 -4.78
C ILE A 204 -11.20 12.92 -4.72
N GLN A 205 -12.36 13.39 -5.24
CA GLN A 205 -12.71 14.81 -5.17
C GLN A 205 -12.96 15.27 -3.73
N ASP A 206 -13.59 14.44 -2.90
CA ASP A 206 -13.78 14.72 -1.48
C ASP A 206 -12.43 14.77 -0.76
N GLU A 207 -11.51 13.81 -1.02
CA GLU A 207 -10.12 13.85 -0.50
C GLU A 207 -9.42 15.19 -0.84
N GLU A 208 -9.44 15.60 -2.12
CA GLU A 208 -8.80 16.84 -2.57
C GLU A 208 -9.44 18.09 -1.94
N LEU A 209 -10.77 18.10 -1.81
CA LEU A 209 -11.53 19.20 -1.25
C LEU A 209 -11.32 19.31 0.26
N ASP A 210 -11.33 18.20 0.99
CA ASP A 210 -11.09 18.14 2.42
C ASP A 210 -9.67 18.62 2.75
N MET A 211 -8.66 18.16 2.01
CA MET A 211 -7.28 18.64 2.17
C MET A 211 -7.14 20.15 1.88
N LEU A 212 -7.88 20.67 0.89
CA LEU A 212 -7.89 22.09 0.57
C LEU A 212 -8.54 22.90 1.69
N TRP A 213 -9.70 22.47 2.21
CA TRP A 213 -10.38 23.13 3.33
C TRP A 213 -9.55 23.10 4.60
N TRP A 214 -8.93 21.96 4.90
CA TRP A 214 -8.00 21.81 6.01
C TRP A 214 -6.84 22.81 5.91
N LEU A 215 -6.21 22.90 4.75
CA LEU A 215 -5.08 23.82 4.55
C LEU A 215 -5.53 25.29 4.62
N HIS A 216 -6.67 25.64 4.00
CA HIS A 216 -7.19 27.00 4.00
C HIS A 216 -7.64 27.45 5.40
N GLY A 217 -8.31 26.56 6.14
CA GLY A 217 -8.75 26.81 7.51
C GLY A 217 -7.60 27.05 8.48
N SER A 218 -6.39 26.56 8.16
CA SER A 218 -5.16 26.77 8.95
C SER A 218 -5.29 26.35 10.43
N SER A 219 -6.15 25.35 10.70
CA SER A 219 -6.48 24.87 12.04
C SER A 219 -6.55 23.35 12.08
N SER A 220 -6.01 22.77 13.15
CA SER A 220 -6.10 21.33 13.40
C SER A 220 -7.49 20.96 13.91
N PHE A 221 -8.14 20.00 13.25
CA PHE A 221 -9.43 19.47 13.69
C PHE A 221 -9.30 18.56 14.92
N SER A 222 -8.19 17.82 15.04
CA SER A 222 -7.94 16.91 16.16
C SER A 222 -7.58 17.64 17.46
N MET A 223 -6.98 18.83 17.37
CA MET A 223 -6.63 19.65 18.54
C MET A 223 -7.52 20.88 18.71
N SER A 224 -8.35 21.22 17.72
CA SER A 224 -9.22 22.41 17.72
C SER A 224 -8.47 23.73 17.96
N ILE A 225 -7.24 23.85 17.42
CA ILE A 225 -6.38 25.04 17.53
C ILE A 225 -5.73 25.37 16.18
N PRO A 226 -5.31 26.63 15.95
CA PRO A 226 -4.53 27.02 14.77
C PRO A 226 -3.23 26.20 14.61
N PHE A 227 -2.78 25.95 13.37
CA PHE A 227 -1.54 25.21 13.11
C PHE A 227 -0.30 25.84 13.78
N SER A 228 -0.28 27.17 13.87
CA SER A 228 0.78 27.94 14.52
C SER A 228 0.88 27.70 16.02
N GLU A 229 -0.22 27.31 16.68
CA GLU A 229 -0.28 27.05 18.11
C GLU A 229 0.10 25.61 18.46
N ILE A 230 0.15 24.70 17.49
CA ILE A 230 0.62 23.33 17.69
C ILE A 230 2.14 23.37 17.98
N PRO A 231 2.62 22.77 19.09
CA PRO A 231 4.05 22.73 19.39
C PRO A 231 4.88 22.14 18.26
N ALA A 232 6.07 22.70 18.00
CA ALA A 232 6.87 22.35 16.85
C ALA A 232 7.28 20.85 16.80
N LEU A 233 7.47 20.22 17.96
CA LEU A 233 7.83 18.79 18.06
C LEU A 233 6.65 17.84 17.78
N SER A 234 5.41 18.24 18.10
CA SER A 234 4.22 17.43 17.88
C SER A 234 3.57 17.70 16.52
N ARG A 235 3.73 18.91 15.98
CA ARG A 235 3.13 19.36 14.71
C ARG A 235 3.31 18.37 13.55
N PRO A 236 4.49 17.77 13.30
CA PRO A 236 4.66 16.77 12.25
C PRO A 236 3.67 15.61 12.34
N LEU A 237 3.48 15.06 13.54
CA LEU A 237 2.63 13.89 13.78
C LEU A 237 1.14 14.22 13.71
N VAL A 238 0.77 15.38 14.29
CA VAL A 238 -0.63 15.83 14.32
C VAL A 238 -1.15 16.08 12.91
N LEU A 239 -0.40 16.86 12.12
CA LEU A 239 -0.81 17.22 10.77
C LEU A 239 -0.72 16.03 9.80
N ALA A 240 0.27 15.14 9.99
CA ALA A 240 0.36 13.91 9.21
C ALA A 240 -0.83 12.98 9.45
N LYS A 241 -1.28 12.82 10.71
CA LYS A 241 -2.48 12.04 11.04
C LYS A 241 -3.72 12.62 10.34
N GLU A 242 -3.96 13.92 10.47
CA GLU A 242 -5.14 14.56 9.88
C GLU A 242 -5.17 14.42 8.36
N LEU A 243 -4.04 14.66 7.69
CA LEU A 243 -3.93 14.44 6.25
C LEU A 243 -4.19 12.99 5.85
N ALA A 244 -3.65 12.04 6.62
CA ALA A 244 -3.85 10.62 6.33
C ALA A 244 -5.30 10.19 6.55
N ASP A 245 -6.00 10.74 7.54
CA ASP A 245 -7.41 10.45 7.78
C ASP A 245 -8.33 11.02 6.68
N MET A 246 -7.91 12.10 6.00
CA MET A 246 -8.61 12.63 4.81
C MET A 246 -8.25 11.89 3.52
N THR A 247 -7.23 11.02 3.54
CA THR A 247 -6.78 10.31 2.35
C THR A 247 -7.60 9.04 2.15
N ALA A 248 -8.17 8.89 0.97
CA ALA A 248 -9.03 7.78 0.63
C ALA A 248 -8.37 6.67 -0.20
N THR A 249 -7.22 6.95 -0.82
CA THR A 249 -6.53 6.01 -1.71
C THR A 249 -5.04 5.90 -1.42
N LEU A 250 -4.51 4.67 -1.46
CA LEU A 250 -3.09 4.36 -1.34
C LEU A 250 -2.46 4.22 -2.74
N PRO A 251 -1.28 4.84 -3.01
CA PRO A 251 -0.55 5.75 -2.15
C PRO A 251 -1.24 7.11 -2.06
N GLY A 252 -0.89 7.90 -1.04
CA GLY A 252 -1.34 9.28 -0.89
C GLY A 252 -0.99 10.21 -2.07
N PRO A 253 -1.46 11.47 -2.08
CA PRO A 253 -1.15 12.40 -3.15
C PRO A 253 0.34 12.80 -3.12
N LEU A 254 0.89 13.07 -4.31
CA LEU A 254 2.31 13.44 -4.48
C LEU A 254 2.72 14.71 -3.73
N GLY A 255 1.77 15.62 -3.54
CA GLY A 255 1.98 16.92 -2.91
C GLY A 255 2.00 16.90 -1.40
N ILE A 256 2.06 15.74 -0.73
CA ILE A 256 1.89 15.67 0.73
C ILE A 256 2.91 16.50 1.50
N GLN A 257 4.17 16.47 1.08
CA GLN A 257 5.22 17.32 1.68
C GLN A 257 4.93 18.81 1.46
N ALA A 258 4.38 19.19 0.31
CA ALA A 258 4.02 20.59 0.05
C ALA A 258 2.85 21.04 0.93
N LEU A 259 1.85 20.17 1.16
CA LEU A 259 0.74 20.44 2.08
C LEU A 259 1.24 20.60 3.52
N LEU A 260 2.06 19.65 3.99
CA LEU A 260 2.67 19.69 5.33
C LEU A 260 3.55 20.93 5.53
N SER A 261 4.36 21.29 4.54
CA SER A 261 5.20 22.48 4.58
C SER A 261 4.37 23.76 4.67
N ARG A 262 3.30 23.88 3.86
CA ARG A 262 2.37 25.02 3.92
C ARG A 262 1.60 25.09 5.25
N ALA A 263 1.33 23.94 5.87
CA ALA A 263 0.72 23.86 7.20
C ALA A 263 1.73 24.14 8.34
N GLY A 264 2.98 24.50 8.04
CA GLY A 264 3.96 24.96 9.02
C GLY A 264 4.91 23.87 9.55
N VAL A 265 5.01 22.71 8.88
CA VAL A 265 6.06 21.72 9.16
C VAL A 265 7.37 22.17 8.50
N ALA A 266 8.42 22.34 9.31
CA ALA A 266 9.70 22.84 8.83
C ALA A 266 10.46 21.79 8.00
N ALA A 267 11.09 22.21 6.91
CA ALA A 267 11.79 21.32 5.97
C ALA A 267 13.19 20.91 6.42
N ASP A 268 13.84 21.64 7.32
CA ASP A 268 15.25 21.39 7.68
C ASP A 268 15.46 21.28 9.20
N VAL A 269 14.38 21.18 9.98
CA VAL A 269 14.48 21.04 11.44
C VAL A 269 14.65 19.56 11.78
N PRO A 270 15.75 19.18 12.43
CA PRO A 270 15.98 17.79 12.81
C PRO A 270 15.15 17.45 14.06
N VAL A 271 14.31 16.43 13.93
CA VAL A 271 13.43 15.92 14.99
C VAL A 271 13.79 14.48 15.32
N ASN A 272 13.76 14.16 16.60
CA ASN A 272 13.90 12.80 17.09
C ASN A 272 12.50 12.18 17.28
N VAL A 273 12.34 10.92 16.88
CA VAL A 273 11.05 10.21 16.96
C VAL A 273 10.59 10.08 18.42
N GLN A 274 11.51 9.70 19.32
CA GLN A 274 11.21 9.49 20.74
C GLN A 274 10.77 10.80 21.41
N GLU A 275 11.52 11.88 21.21
CA GLU A 275 11.19 13.21 21.74
C GLU A 275 9.84 13.71 21.20
N SER A 276 9.60 13.57 19.88
CA SER A 276 8.35 14.04 19.25
C SER A 276 7.13 13.29 19.79
N VAL A 277 7.25 11.96 19.94
CA VAL A 277 6.20 11.13 20.51
C VAL A 277 6.02 11.42 22.00
N GLN A 278 7.10 11.66 22.76
CA GLN A 278 7.05 11.97 24.19
C GLN A 278 6.31 13.27 24.52
N ASN A 279 6.33 14.24 23.60
CA ASN A 279 5.69 15.54 23.79
C ASN A 279 4.19 15.58 23.44
N LEU A 280 3.61 14.48 22.94
CA LEU A 280 2.18 14.44 22.64
C LEU A 280 1.34 14.28 23.90
N ALA A 281 0.10 14.78 23.92
CA ALA A 281 -0.82 14.47 25.01
C ALA A 281 -1.22 12.98 24.96
N ILE A 282 -1.25 12.29 26.11
CA ILE A 282 -1.60 10.87 26.18
C ILE A 282 -3.01 10.59 25.66
N GLU A 283 -3.96 11.48 25.95
CA GLU A 283 -5.34 11.34 25.47
C GLU A 283 -5.41 11.49 23.94
N TRP A 284 -4.64 12.40 23.36
CA TRP A 284 -4.54 12.52 21.90
C TRP A 284 -3.93 11.26 21.28
N LEU A 285 -2.90 10.66 21.89
CA LEU A 285 -2.31 9.40 21.41
C LEU A 285 -3.32 8.27 21.38
N ARG A 286 -4.19 8.15 22.39
CA ARG A 286 -5.25 7.14 22.44
C ARG A 286 -6.27 7.34 21.33
N THR A 287 -6.65 8.57 21.02
CA THR A 287 -7.52 8.86 19.88
C THR A 287 -6.82 8.63 18.55
N ALA A 288 -5.52 8.94 18.47
CA ALA A 288 -4.70 8.72 17.29
C ALA A 288 -4.37 7.24 17.07
N LEU A 289 -4.56 6.37 18.05
CA LEU A 289 -4.39 4.91 17.92
C LEU A 289 -5.73 4.25 18.26
N PRO A 290 -6.69 4.18 17.31
CA PRO A 290 -8.07 3.83 17.62
C PRO A 290 -8.27 2.42 18.20
N GLU A 291 -7.26 1.54 18.15
CA GLU A 291 -7.29 0.27 18.88
C GLU A 291 -5.95 0.00 19.54
N ALA A 292 -5.98 -0.22 20.87
CA ALA A 292 -4.83 -0.68 21.67
C ALA A 292 -4.20 -1.99 21.14
N ASN A 293 -4.92 -2.70 20.27
CA ASN A 293 -4.48 -3.90 19.56
C ASN A 293 -4.55 -3.74 18.03
N SER A 294 -4.26 -2.56 17.46
CA SER A 294 -4.21 -2.40 16.01
C SER A 294 -3.29 -3.49 15.40
N PRO A 295 -3.82 -4.53 14.74
CA PRO A 295 -3.03 -5.69 14.30
C PRO A 295 -2.00 -5.31 13.22
N ASN A 296 -2.17 -4.10 12.69
CA ASN A 296 -1.41 -3.51 11.60
C ASN A 296 -0.19 -2.71 12.05
N VAL A 297 -0.01 -2.47 13.36
CA VAL A 297 1.18 -1.78 13.88
C VAL A 297 2.33 -2.78 13.98
N SER A 298 3.44 -2.45 13.34
CA SER A 298 4.63 -3.27 13.23
C SER A 298 5.87 -2.44 13.55
N PRO A 299 6.81 -2.97 14.36
CA PRO A 299 8.08 -2.28 14.60
C PRO A 299 8.93 -2.10 13.33
N VAL A 300 8.67 -2.91 12.29
CA VAL A 300 9.45 -2.87 11.05
C VAL A 300 8.80 -1.95 10.03
N THR A 301 7.50 -2.06 9.79
CA THR A 301 6.82 -1.32 8.72
C THR A 301 6.10 -0.07 9.20
N THR A 302 5.87 0.08 10.52
CA THR A 302 5.29 1.30 11.10
C THR A 302 6.01 1.72 12.40
N PRO A 303 7.33 1.96 12.35
CA PRO A 303 8.12 2.27 13.55
C PRO A 303 7.64 3.52 14.31
N ILE A 304 7.08 4.55 13.64
CA ILE A 304 6.59 5.75 14.32
C ILE A 304 5.32 5.44 15.11
N HIS A 305 4.39 4.67 14.54
CA HIS A 305 3.18 4.25 15.27
C HIS A 305 3.47 3.20 16.33
N GLU A 306 4.51 2.36 16.16
CA GLU A 306 5.01 1.50 17.24
C GLU A 306 5.52 2.35 18.41
N ALA A 307 6.24 3.47 18.18
CA ALA A 307 6.63 4.39 19.25
C ALA A 307 5.41 4.95 19.99
N MET A 308 4.39 5.41 19.24
CA MET A 308 3.15 5.90 19.84
C MET A 308 2.44 4.83 20.69
N LYS A 309 2.38 3.61 20.18
CA LYS A 309 1.78 2.46 20.88
C LYS A 309 2.52 2.17 22.18
N ARG A 310 3.85 2.07 22.15
CA ARG A 310 4.66 1.81 23.35
C ARG A 310 4.54 2.92 24.38
N ARG A 311 4.54 4.18 23.97
CA ARG A 311 4.30 5.30 24.88
C ARG A 311 2.91 5.23 25.52
N ALA A 312 1.90 4.84 24.76
CA ALA A 312 0.54 4.68 25.28
C ALA A 312 0.44 3.53 26.29
N GLU A 313 1.16 2.42 26.06
CA GLU A 313 1.24 1.25 26.97
C GLU A 313 1.82 1.60 28.35
N VAL A 314 2.83 2.48 28.40
CA VAL A 314 3.47 2.91 29.65
C VAL A 314 2.89 4.20 30.22
N HIS A 315 1.69 4.60 29.77
CA HIS A 315 0.97 5.78 30.27
C HIS A 315 1.78 7.09 30.22
N GLY A 316 2.65 7.24 29.21
CA GLY A 316 3.46 8.44 29.01
C GLY A 316 4.78 8.50 29.78
N ASP A 317 5.14 7.44 30.52
CA ASP A 317 6.50 7.26 31.06
C ASP A 317 7.56 7.21 29.95
N ASP A 318 8.86 7.32 30.26
CA ASP A 318 9.95 7.33 29.26
C ASP A 318 10.64 5.95 29.07
N SER A 319 10.30 4.95 29.90
CA SER A 319 10.89 3.60 29.84
C SER A 319 10.70 2.87 28.51
N TRP A 320 9.74 3.28 27.67
CA TRP A 320 9.50 2.70 26.36
C TRP A 320 10.58 3.02 25.32
N MET A 321 11.31 4.13 25.49
CA MET A 321 12.19 4.67 24.46
C MET A 321 13.29 3.66 24.06
N GLY A 322 13.98 3.09 25.04
CA GLY A 322 15.04 2.11 24.81
C GLY A 322 14.53 0.80 24.20
N VAL A 323 13.34 0.35 24.62
CA VAL A 323 12.70 -0.85 24.07
C VAL A 323 12.32 -0.63 22.61
N TRP A 324 11.72 0.51 22.28
CA TRP A 324 11.35 0.87 20.92
C TRP A 324 12.57 0.91 19.99
N ALA A 325 13.65 1.57 20.40
CA ALA A 325 14.89 1.67 19.62
C ALA A 325 15.47 0.27 19.30
N SER A 326 15.49 -0.61 20.31
CA SER A 326 15.96 -2.00 20.16
C SER A 326 15.10 -2.82 19.19
N VAL A 327 13.77 -2.78 19.35
CA VAL A 327 12.84 -3.59 18.53
C VAL A 327 12.75 -3.06 17.10
N CYS A 328 12.80 -1.73 16.91
CA CYS A 328 12.76 -1.11 15.59
C CYS A 328 14.12 -1.10 14.89
N ASP A 329 15.20 -1.55 15.52
CA ASP A 329 16.54 -1.53 14.91
C ASP A 329 16.98 -0.11 14.49
N VAL A 330 16.82 0.85 15.41
CA VAL A 330 17.20 2.27 15.21
C VAL A 330 17.96 2.73 16.46
N LYS A 331 18.94 3.63 16.31
CA LYS A 331 19.59 4.23 17.48
C LYS A 331 18.72 5.34 18.06
N SER A 332 18.75 5.49 19.38
CA SER A 332 17.91 6.42 20.12
C SER A 332 18.14 7.90 19.75
N ASP A 333 19.34 8.26 19.31
CA ASP A 333 19.76 9.62 19.01
C ASP A 333 19.59 10.03 17.54
N GLU A 334 19.15 9.11 16.67
CA GLU A 334 18.94 9.39 15.25
C GLU A 334 17.84 10.44 15.06
N ARG A 335 18.04 11.30 14.05
CA ARG A 335 17.15 12.43 13.75
C ARG A 335 16.73 12.38 12.29
N LEU A 336 15.48 12.74 12.07
CA LEU A 336 14.91 12.93 10.75
C LEU A 336 14.63 14.42 10.53
N CYS A 337 14.63 14.85 9.28
CA CYS A 337 13.98 16.10 8.93
C CYS A 337 12.50 16.07 9.36
N ALA A 338 11.98 17.14 9.97
CA ALA A 338 10.58 17.20 10.42
C ALA A 338 9.57 16.96 9.30
N LEU A 339 9.85 17.42 8.08
CA LEU A 339 9.01 17.19 6.91
C LEU A 339 9.03 15.72 6.46
N SER A 340 10.21 15.08 6.42
CA SER A 340 10.33 13.65 6.14
C SER A 340 9.69 12.80 7.24
N PHE A 341 9.81 13.22 8.49
CA PHE A 341 9.17 12.58 9.64
C PHE A 341 7.64 12.63 9.54
N ALA A 342 7.08 13.81 9.21
CA ALA A 342 5.65 13.96 8.95
C ALA A 342 5.17 13.10 7.77
N GLU A 343 5.92 13.07 6.66
CA GLU A 343 5.57 12.24 5.50
C GLU A 343 5.57 10.74 5.86
N LEU A 344 6.57 10.27 6.61
CA LEU A 344 6.63 8.87 7.05
C LEU A 344 5.48 8.54 7.99
N ALA A 345 5.18 9.41 8.96
CA ALA A 345 4.03 9.24 9.85
C ALA A 345 2.71 9.19 9.06
N TYR A 346 2.59 10.01 8.01
CA TYR A 346 1.44 9.99 7.12
C TYR A 346 1.29 8.63 6.42
N TYR A 347 2.35 8.11 5.81
CA TYR A 347 2.29 6.81 5.13
C TYR A 347 2.04 5.64 6.09
N GLU A 348 2.65 5.64 7.27
CA GLU A 348 2.36 4.62 8.29
C GLU A 348 0.89 4.66 8.72
N ARG A 349 0.31 5.85 8.86
CA ARG A 349 -1.11 6.01 9.20
C ARG A 349 -2.01 5.41 8.13
N LEU A 350 -1.69 5.64 6.84
CA LEU A 350 -2.38 4.99 5.72
C LEU A 350 -2.25 3.47 5.76
N LEU A 351 -1.10 2.92 6.15
CA LEU A 351 -0.94 1.48 6.30
C LEU A 351 -1.84 0.93 7.42
N ILE A 352 -2.06 1.67 8.50
CA ILE A 352 -2.86 1.19 9.62
C ILE A 352 -4.36 1.24 9.30
N HIS A 353 -4.82 2.29 8.58
CA HIS A 353 -6.25 2.58 8.36
C HIS A 353 -6.76 2.21 6.96
N GLY A 354 -5.89 2.25 5.95
CA GLY A 354 -6.22 2.09 4.53
C GLY A 354 -5.84 0.73 3.95
N GLY A 355 -5.82 -0.32 4.77
CA GLY A 355 -5.49 -1.70 4.38
C GLY A 355 -6.70 -2.62 4.31
#